data_AF-A0A1I1A670-F1
#
_entry.id   AF-A0A1I1A670-F1
#
_cell.length_a   1.000
_cell.length_b   1.000
_cell.length_c   1.000
_cell.angle_alpha   90.00
_cell.angle_beta   90.00
_cell.angle_gamma   90.00
#
_symmetry.space_group_name_H-M   'P 1'
#
loop_
_entity.id
_entity.type
_entity.pdbx_description
1 polymer ?
#
loop_
_entity_poly.entity_id
_entity_poly.type
_entity_poly.pdbx_seq_one_letter_code
_entity_poly.pdbx_strand_id
1 'polypeptide(L)'
;MEKYKMVLKKRAIILVVLIIFATGLGVFGITNMFEVESKDTFSNGALAGFQTGLLFAIIVLSIGIIFRYIVAIKDNTKLKKLYNIENDERRKAIKEKSGANVIIFSSTIIIFAGIISGYFDEIVFFSLIGCALFLLTVSVFLKLYYSKKY
;
A
#
# COMPACT_ATOMS: atom_id res chain seq x y z
N MET A 1 -11.22 -18.75 17.59
CA MET A 1 -11.69 -17.73 16.62
C MET A 1 -11.66 -16.31 17.17
N GLU A 2 -11.99 -16.07 18.44
CA GLU A 2 -11.91 -14.72 19.05
C GLU A 2 -10.52 -14.07 18.97
N LYS A 3 -9.44 -14.85 19.23
CA LYS A 3 -8.06 -14.37 19.04
C LYS A 3 -7.80 -13.86 17.62
N TYR A 4 -8.34 -14.52 16.61
CA TYR A 4 -8.17 -14.13 15.20
C TYR A 4 -8.98 -12.88 14.84
N LYS A 5 -10.17 -12.70 15.41
CA LYS A 5 -10.94 -11.45 15.28
C LYS A 5 -10.15 -10.25 15.82
N MET A 6 -9.48 -10.41 16.97
CA MET A 6 -8.61 -9.35 17.52
C MET A 6 -7.46 -9.00 16.59
N VAL A 7 -6.83 -9.99 15.94
CA VAL A 7 -5.78 -9.76 14.94
C VAL A 7 -6.30 -8.96 13.75
N LEU A 8 -7.46 -9.33 13.20
CA LEU A 8 -8.08 -8.59 12.10
C LEU A 8 -8.46 -7.16 12.49
N LYS A 9 -8.98 -6.94 13.70
CA LYS A 9 -9.26 -5.59 14.23
C LYS A 9 -7.99 -4.75 14.33
N LYS A 10 -6.90 -5.28 14.88
CA LYS A 10 -5.60 -4.57 14.95
C LYS A 10 -5.10 -4.18 13.57
N ARG A 11 -5.17 -5.09 12.59
CA ARG A 11 -4.79 -4.81 11.19
C ARG A 11 -5.68 -3.76 10.54
N ALA A 12 -6.99 -3.79 10.81
CA ALA A 12 -7.91 -2.76 10.33
C ALA A 12 -7.56 -1.38 10.91
N ILE A 13 -7.19 -1.29 12.20
CA ILE A 13 -6.74 -0.04 12.82
C ILE A 13 -5.48 0.50 12.12
N ILE A 14 -4.49 -0.36 11.83
CA ILE A 14 -3.29 0.05 11.08
C ILE A 14 -3.66 0.63 9.71
N LEU A 15 -4.59 0.00 8.99
CA LEU A 15 -5.07 0.51 7.69
C LEU A 15 -5.84 1.83 7.83
N VAL A 16 -6.58 2.04 8.91
CA VAL A 16 -7.24 3.34 9.18
C VAL A 16 -6.21 4.43 9.45
N VAL A 17 -5.18 4.14 10.24
CA VAL A 17 -4.06 5.08 10.48
C VAL A 17 -3.36 5.42 9.16
N LEU A 18 -3.15 4.42 8.29
CA LEU A 18 -2.58 4.62 6.96
C LEU A 18 -3.45 5.55 6.09
N ILE A 19 -4.77 5.38 6.12
CA ILE A 19 -5.71 6.24 5.39
C ILE A 19 -5.61 7.67 5.90
N ILE A 20 -5.66 7.88 7.23
CA ILE A 20 -5.56 9.21 7.83
C ILE A 20 -4.25 9.89 7.42
N PHE A 21 -3.14 9.16 7.47
CA PHE A 21 -1.83 9.65 7.05
C PHE A 21 -1.81 10.03 5.56
N ALA A 22 -2.32 9.15 4.68
CA ALA A 22 -2.41 9.41 3.25
C ALA A 22 -3.30 10.62 2.92
N THR A 23 -4.42 10.78 3.63
CA THR A 23 -5.29 11.96 3.49
C THR A 23 -4.60 13.24 3.98
N GLY A 24 -3.83 13.16 5.07
CA GLY A 24 -3.06 14.29 5.58
C GLY A 24 -2.02 14.79 4.58
N LEU A 25 -1.30 13.85 3.94
CA LEU A 25 -0.37 14.18 2.84
C LEU A 25 -1.11 14.81 1.65
N GLY A 26 -2.26 14.26 1.26
CA GLY A 26 -3.06 14.82 0.17
C GLY A 26 -3.51 16.26 0.43
N VAL A 27 -4.03 16.54 1.63
CA VAL A 27 -4.44 17.90 2.03
C VAL A 27 -3.24 18.85 2.10
N PHE A 28 -2.11 18.39 2.63
CA PHE A 28 -0.86 19.16 2.64
C PHE A 28 -0.40 19.50 1.22
N GLY A 29 -0.43 18.55 0.29
CA GLY A 29 -0.11 18.80 -1.11
C GLY A 29 -1.01 19.85 -1.77
N ILE A 30 -2.32 19.78 -1.55
CA ILE A 30 -3.28 20.74 -2.11
C ILE A 30 -3.07 22.14 -1.53
N THR A 31 -2.89 22.26 -0.20
CA THR A 31 -2.72 23.56 0.46
C THR A 31 -1.41 24.26 0.07
N ASN A 32 -0.30 23.54 -0.05
CA ASN A 32 0.95 24.11 -0.58
C ASN A 32 0.83 24.49 -2.07
N MET A 33 -0.01 23.80 -2.85
CA MET A 33 -0.26 24.19 -4.24
C MET A 33 -1.08 25.48 -4.36
N PHE A 34 -2.03 25.71 -3.44
CA PHE A 34 -2.77 26.97 -3.39
C PHE A 34 -1.91 28.17 -2.97
N GLU A 35 -0.78 27.95 -2.30
CA GLU A 35 0.16 29.03 -1.92
C GLU A 35 1.17 29.36 -3.04
N VAL A 36 1.41 28.42 -3.98
CA VAL A 36 2.37 28.54 -5.10
C VAL A 36 1.63 28.90 -6.40
N GLU A 37 0.71 29.86 -6.34
CA GLU A 37 -0.13 30.32 -7.47
C GLU A 37 0.66 31.11 -8.55
N SER A 38 2.00 31.00 -8.60
CA SER A 38 2.84 31.87 -9.46
C SER A 38 3.85 31.15 -10.37
N LYS A 39 3.79 29.83 -10.55
CA LYS A 39 4.68 29.08 -11.47
C LYS A 39 4.00 27.90 -12.16
N ASP A 40 2.99 28.19 -12.98
CA ASP A 40 2.31 27.19 -13.81
C ASP A 40 3.22 26.69 -14.94
N THR A 41 3.88 25.56 -14.69
CA THR A 41 4.45 24.71 -15.74
C THR A 41 3.60 23.44 -15.80
N PHE A 42 3.27 22.97 -17.01
CA PHE A 42 2.45 21.78 -17.24
C PHE A 42 2.95 20.52 -16.47
N SER A 43 4.26 20.36 -16.23
CA SER A 43 4.77 19.21 -15.45
C SER A 43 4.40 19.27 -13.96
N ASN A 44 4.25 20.46 -13.37
CA ASN A 44 3.83 20.61 -11.97
C ASN A 44 2.39 20.10 -11.76
N GLY A 45 1.48 20.41 -12.70
CA GLY A 45 0.11 19.90 -12.67
C GLY A 45 0.01 18.39 -12.90
N ALA A 46 0.84 17.84 -13.79
CA ALA A 46 0.90 16.40 -14.03
C ALA A 46 1.43 15.62 -12.81
N LEU A 47 2.47 16.13 -12.15
CA LEU A 47 3.04 15.55 -10.93
C LEU A 47 2.01 15.57 -9.78
N ALA A 48 1.31 16.68 -9.60
CA ALA A 48 0.22 16.82 -8.64
C ALA A 48 -0.90 15.80 -8.86
N GLY A 49 -1.35 15.67 -10.11
CA GLY A 49 -2.36 14.70 -10.51
C GLY A 49 -1.92 13.26 -10.26
N PHE A 50 -0.65 12.95 -10.50
CA PHE A 50 -0.10 11.63 -10.25
C PHE A 50 0.01 11.32 -8.74
N GLN A 51 0.50 12.24 -7.93
CA GLN A 51 0.59 12.09 -6.48
C GLN A 51 -0.80 11.91 -5.84
N THR A 52 -1.76 12.74 -6.22
CA THR A 52 -3.15 12.65 -5.73
C THR A 52 -3.80 11.33 -6.17
N GLY A 53 -3.62 10.91 -7.42
CA GLY A 53 -4.10 9.63 -7.92
C GLY A 53 -3.49 8.43 -7.17
N LEU A 54 -2.19 8.50 -6.85
CA LEU A 54 -1.49 7.45 -6.11
C LEU A 54 -1.98 7.36 -4.65
N LEU A 55 -2.14 8.49 -3.97
CA LEU A 55 -2.73 8.54 -2.62
C LEU A 55 -4.17 8.01 -2.62
N PHE A 56 -4.97 8.41 -3.60
CA PHE A 56 -6.34 7.92 -3.76
C PHE A 56 -6.39 6.40 -3.95
N ALA A 57 -5.51 5.83 -4.77
CA ALA A 57 -5.41 4.39 -4.95
C ALA A 57 -5.08 3.66 -3.63
N ILE A 58 -4.16 4.19 -2.82
CA ILE A 58 -3.82 3.62 -1.50
C ILE A 58 -5.05 3.63 -0.57
N ILE A 59 -5.81 4.73 -0.56
CA ILE A 59 -7.02 4.87 0.26
C ILE A 59 -8.08 3.85 -0.16
N VAL A 60 -8.41 3.76 -1.45
CA VAL A 60 -9.43 2.84 -1.97
C VAL A 60 -9.06 1.38 -1.71
N LEU A 61 -7.79 0.99 -1.94
CA LEU A 61 -7.31 -0.35 -1.66
C LEU A 61 -7.40 -0.70 -0.17
N SER A 62 -7.03 0.25 0.70
CA SER A 62 -7.10 0.07 2.16
C SER A 62 -8.54 -0.13 2.64
N ILE A 63 -9.49 0.68 2.13
CA ILE A 63 -10.93 0.54 2.41
C ILE A 63 -11.44 -0.83 1.95
N GLY A 64 -11.05 -1.28 0.75
CA GLY A 64 -11.43 -2.60 0.24
C GLY A 64 -10.96 -3.75 1.14
N ILE A 65 -9.74 -3.66 1.69
CA ILE A 65 -9.21 -4.65 2.63
C ILE A 65 -9.96 -4.60 3.97
N ILE A 66 -10.22 -3.40 4.50
CA ILE A 66 -11.00 -3.22 5.74
C ILE A 66 -12.39 -3.82 5.58
N PHE A 67 -13.07 -3.58 4.45
CA PHE A 67 -14.38 -4.13 4.18
C PHE A 67 -14.36 -5.67 4.22
N ARG A 68 -13.35 -6.29 3.59
CA ARG A 68 -13.16 -7.76 3.66
C ARG A 68 -12.99 -8.25 5.10
N TYR A 69 -12.27 -7.52 5.94
CA TYR A 69 -12.12 -7.87 7.36
C TYR A 69 -13.42 -7.73 8.15
N ILE A 70 -14.19 -6.65 7.93
CA ILE A 70 -15.49 -6.44 8.59
C ILE A 70 -16.46 -7.58 8.23
N VAL A 71 -16.56 -7.90 6.94
CA VAL A 71 -17.41 -9.00 6.45
C VAL A 71 -16.94 -10.34 7.03
N ALA A 72 -15.64 -10.60 7.08
CA ALA A 72 -15.10 -11.82 7.68
C ALA A 72 -15.35 -11.90 9.19
N ILE A 73 -15.32 -10.79 9.93
CA ILE A 73 -15.58 -10.80 11.39
C ILE A 73 -17.06 -11.10 11.70
N LYS A 74 -17.99 -10.62 10.85
CA LYS A 74 -19.44 -10.84 11.00
C LYS A 74 -19.87 -12.26 10.64
N ASP A 75 -19.14 -12.93 9.75
CA ASP A 75 -19.48 -14.26 9.23
C ASP A 75 -18.43 -15.30 9.62
N ASN A 76 -18.80 -16.22 10.52
CA ASN A 76 -17.90 -17.27 11.00
C ASN A 76 -17.36 -18.19 9.89
N THR A 77 -18.12 -18.40 8.80
CA THR A 77 -17.66 -19.24 7.67
C THR A 77 -16.54 -18.53 6.91
N LYS A 78 -16.72 -17.23 6.64
CA LYS A 78 -15.70 -16.39 5.98
C LYS A 78 -14.49 -16.18 6.89
N LEU A 79 -14.69 -16.02 8.19
CA LEU A 79 -13.61 -15.93 9.17
C LEU A 79 -12.74 -17.19 9.17
N LYS A 80 -13.37 -18.36 9.19
CA LYS A 80 -12.68 -19.66 9.18
C LYS A 80 -11.96 -19.88 7.85
N LYS A 81 -12.58 -19.52 6.72
CA LYS A 81 -11.94 -19.57 5.40
C LYS A 81 -10.69 -18.69 5.34
N LEU A 82 -10.78 -17.46 5.83
CA LEU A 82 -9.64 -16.53 5.86
C LEU A 82 -8.51 -17.05 6.77
N TYR A 83 -8.87 -17.56 7.95
CA TYR A 83 -7.93 -18.18 8.88
C TYR A 83 -7.19 -19.37 8.28
N ASN A 84 -7.90 -20.26 7.58
CA ASN A 84 -7.31 -21.43 6.93
C ASN A 84 -6.35 -21.02 5.81
N ILE A 85 -6.73 -20.03 4.98
CA ILE A 85 -5.87 -19.50 3.92
C ILE A 85 -4.60 -18.85 4.50
N GLU A 86 -4.71 -18.20 5.65
CA GLU A 86 -3.58 -17.54 6.30
C GLU A 86 -2.64 -18.54 6.98
N ASN A 87 -3.16 -19.66 7.48
CA ASN A 87 -2.38 -20.70 8.14
C ASN A 87 -1.90 -21.81 7.22
N ASP A 88 -2.25 -21.76 5.93
CA ASP A 88 -1.73 -22.66 4.89
C ASP A 88 -0.19 -22.60 4.85
N GLU A 89 0.43 -23.73 5.20
CA GLU A 89 1.88 -23.88 5.31
C GLU A 89 2.57 -23.64 3.96
N ARG A 90 1.96 -24.08 2.85
CA ARG A 90 2.51 -23.87 1.50
C ARG A 90 2.60 -22.38 1.20
N ARG A 91 1.55 -21.62 1.56
CA ARG A 91 1.54 -20.16 1.37
C ARG A 91 2.54 -19.44 2.25
N LYS A 92 2.73 -19.89 3.50
CA LYS A 92 3.75 -19.34 4.40
C LYS A 92 5.15 -19.58 3.85
N ALA A 93 5.46 -20.80 3.45
CA ALA A 93 6.75 -21.17 2.87
C ALA A 93 7.07 -20.36 1.60
N ILE A 94 6.10 -20.19 0.68
CA ILE A 94 6.28 -19.37 -0.52
C ILE A 94 6.57 -17.91 -0.14
N LYS A 95 5.83 -17.33 0.81
CA LYS A 95 6.02 -15.93 1.24
C LYS A 95 7.38 -15.70 1.91
N GLU A 96 7.81 -16.62 2.76
CA GLU A 96 9.11 -16.54 3.44
C GLU A 96 10.25 -16.66 2.43
N LYS A 97 10.21 -17.65 1.53
CA LYS A 97 11.28 -17.85 0.53
C LYS A 97 11.33 -16.78 -0.55
N SER A 98 10.18 -16.18 -0.89
CA SER A 98 10.12 -15.05 -1.83
C SER A 98 10.49 -13.71 -1.20
N GLY A 99 10.62 -13.63 0.13
CA GLY A 99 10.80 -12.35 0.82
C GLY A 99 9.63 -11.37 0.60
N ALA A 100 8.47 -11.85 0.13
CA ALA A 100 7.39 -10.99 -0.36
C ALA A 100 6.91 -9.96 0.67
N ASN A 101 6.86 -10.34 1.95
CA ASN A 101 6.45 -9.40 3.00
C ASN A 101 7.43 -8.22 3.15
N VAL A 102 8.74 -8.50 3.09
CA VAL A 102 9.78 -7.47 3.19
C VAL A 102 9.75 -6.58 1.96
N ILE A 103 9.67 -7.16 0.76
CA ILE A 103 9.66 -6.38 -0.49
C ILE A 103 8.43 -5.47 -0.55
N ILE A 104 7.23 -5.97 -0.20
CA ILE A 104 6.01 -5.16 -0.16
C ILE A 104 6.10 -4.04 0.88
N PHE A 105 6.63 -4.35 2.06
CA PHE A 105 6.81 -3.36 3.13
C PHE A 105 7.80 -2.26 2.71
N SER A 106 8.97 -2.63 2.19
CA SER A 106 9.97 -1.68 1.69
C SER A 106 9.43 -0.85 0.52
N SER A 107 8.69 -1.46 -0.42
CA SER A 107 8.08 -0.74 -1.54
C SER A 107 7.07 0.30 -1.05
N THR A 108 6.28 -0.05 -0.03
CA THR A 108 5.29 0.88 0.55
C THR A 108 5.98 2.08 1.19
N ILE A 109 7.07 1.87 1.94
CA ILE A 109 7.86 2.96 2.53
C ILE A 109 8.47 3.84 1.44
N ILE A 110 9.05 3.24 0.40
CA ILE A 110 9.66 3.99 -0.72
C ILE A 110 8.60 4.82 -1.45
N ILE A 111 7.38 4.31 -1.62
CA ILE A 111 6.27 5.07 -2.22
C ILE A 111 5.97 6.32 -1.38
N PHE A 112 5.83 6.20 -0.05
CA PHE A 112 5.58 7.37 0.80
C PHE A 112 6.76 8.34 0.81
N ALA A 113 8.00 7.84 0.86
CA ALA A 113 9.19 8.67 0.73
C ALA A 113 9.23 9.41 -0.62
N GLY A 114 8.81 8.75 -1.69
CA GLY A 114 8.65 9.32 -3.02
C GLY A 114 7.67 10.48 -3.00
N ILE A 115 6.45 10.28 -2.49
CA ILE A 115 5.42 11.33 -2.40
C ILE A 115 5.94 12.55 -1.63
N ILE A 116 6.56 12.33 -0.47
CA ILE A 116 7.10 13.42 0.36
C ILE A 116 8.23 14.16 -0.37
N SER A 117 9.15 13.43 -0.99
CA SER A 117 10.28 14.02 -1.73
C SER A 117 9.82 14.76 -2.98
N GLY A 118 8.71 14.32 -3.59
CA GLY A 118 8.11 14.94 -4.76
C GLY A 118 7.46 16.30 -4.52
N TYR A 119 7.32 16.72 -3.26
CA TYR A 119 7.00 18.12 -2.95
C TYR A 119 8.22 19.05 -3.09
N PHE A 120 9.43 18.49 -3.12
CA PHE A 120 10.68 19.24 -3.24
C PHE A 120 11.32 19.09 -4.62
N ASP A 121 11.34 17.87 -5.17
CA ASP A 121 12.04 17.55 -6.42
C ASP A 121 11.32 16.45 -7.24
N GLU A 122 10.99 16.79 -8.49
CA GLU A 122 10.30 15.90 -9.45
C GLU A 122 11.17 14.69 -9.86
N ILE A 123 12.48 14.86 -10.00
CA ILE A 123 13.41 13.79 -10.39
C ILE A 123 13.50 12.76 -9.27
N VAL A 124 13.60 13.23 -8.03
CA VAL A 124 13.63 12.35 -6.85
C VAL A 124 12.34 11.56 -6.75
N PHE A 125 11.19 12.20 -7.00
CA PHE A 125 9.89 11.50 -7.05
C PHE A 125 9.91 10.33 -8.04
N PHE A 126 10.21 10.59 -9.31
CA PHE A 126 10.16 9.54 -10.34
C PHE A 126 11.17 8.43 -10.09
N SER A 127 12.35 8.76 -9.56
CA SER A 127 13.35 7.76 -9.20
C SER A 127 12.86 6.79 -8.12
N LEU A 128 12.24 7.30 -7.05
CA LEU A 128 11.72 6.50 -5.95
C LEU A 128 10.51 5.67 -6.38
N ILE A 129 9.59 6.23 -7.16
CA ILE A 129 8.47 5.47 -7.73
C ILE A 129 8.97 4.37 -8.66
N GLY A 130 9.98 4.64 -9.50
CA GLY A 130 10.63 3.65 -10.34
C GLY A 130 11.23 2.50 -9.53
N CYS A 131 11.96 2.81 -8.44
CA CYS A 131 12.49 1.81 -7.51
C CYS A 131 11.38 0.96 -6.86
N ALA A 132 10.28 1.59 -6.41
CA ALA A 132 9.16 0.86 -5.83
C ALA A 132 8.49 -0.07 -6.84
N LEU A 133 8.28 0.38 -8.08
CA LEU A 133 7.72 -0.44 -9.15
C LEU A 133 8.62 -1.62 -9.51
N PHE A 134 9.94 -1.41 -9.55
CA PHE A 134 10.90 -2.49 -9.76
C PHE A 134 10.81 -3.54 -8.64
N LEU A 135 10.79 -3.11 -7.37
CA LEU A 135 10.67 -4.01 -6.23
C LEU A 135 9.35 -4.81 -6.26
N LEU A 136 8.22 -4.15 -6.54
CA LEU A 136 6.94 -4.84 -6.68
C LEU A 136 6.95 -5.87 -7.83
N THR A 137 7.58 -5.53 -8.95
CA THR A 137 7.74 -6.43 -10.09
C THR A 137 8.58 -7.65 -9.71
N VAL A 138 9.72 -7.45 -9.04
CA VAL A 138 10.55 -8.53 -8.51
C VAL A 138 9.77 -9.41 -7.53
N SER A 139 8.96 -8.80 -6.64
CA SER A 139 8.12 -9.57 -5.72
C SER A 139 7.12 -10.47 -6.46
N VAL A 140 6.54 -10.01 -7.56
CA VAL A 140 5.62 -10.83 -8.38
C VAL A 140 6.38 -11.97 -9.05
N PHE A 141 7.53 -11.72 -9.66
CA PHE A 141 8.36 -12.76 -10.27
C PHE A 141 8.82 -13.82 -9.27
N LEU A 142 9.32 -13.41 -8.10
CA LEU A 142 9.73 -14.34 -7.05
C LEU A 142 8.55 -15.19 -6.56
N LYS A 143 7.39 -14.57 -6.36
CA LYS A 143 6.17 -15.29 -5.95
C LYS A 143 5.73 -16.31 -7.02
N LEU A 144 5.78 -15.96 -8.31
CA LEU A 144 5.47 -16.87 -9.40
C LEU A 144 6.46 -18.03 -9.49
N TYR A 145 7.76 -17.75 -9.34
CA TYR A 145 8.80 -18.77 -9.35
C TYR A 145 8.62 -19.76 -8.19
N TYR A 146 8.47 -19.26 -6.96
CA TYR A 146 8.30 -20.12 -5.80
C TYR A 146 6.96 -20.85 -5.77
N SER A 147 5.90 -20.30 -6.36
CA SER A 147 4.61 -21.00 -6.50
C SER A 147 4.64 -22.15 -7.50
N LYS A 148 5.57 -22.16 -8.46
CA LYS A 148 5.80 -23.32 -9.34
C LYS A 148 6.71 -24.35 -8.69
N LYS A 149 7.62 -23.91 -7.82
CA LYS A 149 8.58 -24.76 -7.13
C LYS A 149 8.00 -25.51 -5.93
N TYR A 150 7.00 -24.93 -5.26
CA TYR A 150 6.32 -25.47 -4.07
C TYR A 150 4.83 -25.55 -4.30
#